data_AF-A0A925GB62-F1
#
_entry.id   AF-A0A925GB62-F1
#
_cell.length_a   1.000
_cell.length_b   1.000
_cell.length_c   1.000
_cell.angle_alpha   90.00
_cell.angle_beta   90.00
_cell.angle_gamma   90.00
#
_symmetry.space_group_name_H-M   'P 1'
#
loop_
_entity.id
_entity.type
_entity.pdbx_description
1 polymer ?
#
loop_
_entity_poly.entity_id
_entity_poly.type
_entity_poly.pdbx_seq_one_letter_code
_entity_poly.pdbx_strand_id
1 'polypeptide(L)'
;MKKITILLSALLLTVTTLFAQEDHKHGAPHGGEVKTAGAYFHLEAVVKGDNLTVYLLDGNEKTLSIAGATAMAIIQTVDGKISRTPLKANGKENFVYKLSPAIKYNKAIVTIKTGGKTASASFDLNRKAGSAKHETPAHKH
;
A
#
# COMPACT_ATOMS: atom_id res chain seq x y z
N MET A 1 8.20 77.14 16.67
CA MET A 1 8.67 75.82 17.16
C MET A 1 8.40 74.76 16.10
N LYS A 2 9.16 73.66 16.13
CA LYS A 2 9.53 72.74 15.02
C LYS A 2 8.38 72.08 14.24
N LYS A 3 8.58 71.94 12.92
CA LYS A 3 7.88 71.01 12.01
C LYS A 3 8.36 69.59 12.28
N ILE A 4 7.46 68.61 12.38
CA ILE A 4 7.80 67.19 12.41
C ILE A 4 6.91 66.46 11.39
N THR A 5 7.54 66.05 10.29
CA THR A 5 7.03 65.07 9.33
C THR A 5 7.66 63.72 9.68
N ILE A 6 6.86 62.67 9.86
CA ILE A 6 7.33 61.28 9.78
C ILE A 6 6.32 60.47 8.95
N LEU A 7 6.78 60.04 7.78
CA LEU A 7 6.26 58.92 7.00
C LEU A 7 6.55 57.61 7.74
N LEU A 8 5.57 56.70 7.81
CA LEU A 8 5.88 55.28 7.98
C LEU A 8 4.89 54.41 7.21
N SER A 9 5.45 53.76 6.20
CA SER A 9 4.87 52.76 5.32
C SER A 9 4.48 51.49 6.08
N ALA A 10 3.25 51.02 5.91
CA ALA A 10 2.81 49.70 6.36
C ALA A 10 2.41 48.85 5.15
N LEU A 11 3.19 47.79 5.01
CA LEU A 11 3.22 46.69 4.05
C LEU A 11 1.84 46.01 3.85
N LEU A 12 1.38 45.92 2.60
CA LEU A 12 0.28 45.03 2.20
C LEU A 12 0.79 43.59 2.13
N LEU A 13 0.29 42.71 3.00
CA LEU A 13 0.46 41.26 2.86
C LEU A 13 -0.83 40.65 2.29
N THR A 14 -0.82 40.39 0.99
CA THR A 14 -1.87 39.60 0.33
C THR A 14 -1.71 38.13 0.74
N VAL A 15 -2.64 37.64 1.57
CA VAL A 15 -2.72 36.22 1.90
C VAL A 15 -3.36 35.51 0.72
N THR A 16 -2.56 34.92 -0.17
CA THR A 16 -3.07 33.92 -1.11
C THR A 16 -3.28 32.63 -0.32
N THR A 17 -4.54 32.24 -0.15
CA THR A 17 -4.89 30.90 0.30
C THR A 17 -4.34 29.91 -0.70
N LEU A 18 -3.25 29.22 -0.35
CA LEU A 18 -2.85 27.99 -1.04
C LEU A 18 -4.01 27.01 -0.87
N PHE A 19 -4.68 26.70 -1.96
CA PHE A 19 -5.58 25.55 -1.99
C PHE A 19 -4.67 24.34 -1.84
N ALA A 20 -4.85 23.62 -0.74
CA ALA A 20 -4.21 22.34 -0.52
C ALA A 20 -4.46 21.49 -1.77
N GLN A 21 -3.39 21.15 -2.47
CA GLN A 21 -3.40 20.15 -3.52
C GLN A 21 -4.00 18.88 -2.90
N GLU A 22 -5.14 18.42 -3.45
CA GLU A 22 -5.69 17.10 -3.13
C GLU A 22 -4.63 16.07 -3.51
N ASP A 23 -3.82 15.73 -2.52
CA ASP A 23 -2.90 14.62 -2.58
C ASP A 23 -3.81 13.38 -2.60
N HIS A 24 -4.03 12.80 -3.77
CA HIS A 24 -4.69 11.50 -3.91
C HIS A 24 -3.78 10.48 -3.21
N LYS A 25 -3.93 10.39 -1.89
CA LYS A 25 -3.31 9.36 -1.07
C LYS A 25 -3.87 8.04 -1.58
N HIS A 26 -3.09 7.36 -2.38
CA HIS A 26 -3.14 5.91 -2.46
C HIS A 26 -3.03 5.39 -1.02
N GLY A 27 -4.15 4.98 -0.46
CA GLY A 27 -4.26 4.47 0.89
C GLY A 27 -3.66 3.08 0.95
N ALA A 28 -2.94 2.79 2.03
CA ALA A 28 -2.75 1.43 2.50
C ALA A 28 -3.71 1.23 3.68
N PRO A 29 -4.99 0.84 3.46
CA PRO A 29 -6.01 0.81 4.52
C PRO A 29 -5.59 0.01 5.75
N HIS A 30 -4.70 -0.97 5.59
CA HIS A 30 -4.23 -1.84 6.66
C HIS A 30 -2.74 -1.63 6.99
N GLY A 31 -2.11 -0.56 6.48
CA GLY A 31 -0.73 -0.18 6.74
C GLY A 31 0.32 -1.01 5.98
N GLY A 32 -0.08 -1.73 4.94
CA GLY A 32 0.74 -2.63 4.13
C GLY A 32 1.42 -1.99 2.92
N GLU A 33 1.86 -2.86 2.00
CA GLU A 33 2.27 -2.50 0.64
C GLU A 33 1.09 -2.71 -0.30
N VAL A 34 0.65 -1.66 -0.98
CA VAL A 34 -0.39 -1.76 -2.01
C VAL A 34 0.26 -1.84 -3.39
N LYS A 35 -0.21 -2.78 -4.22
CA LYS A 35 0.21 -2.92 -5.61
C LYS A 35 -0.98 -3.12 -6.52
N THR A 36 -0.96 -2.44 -7.66
CA THR A 36 -1.87 -2.73 -8.78
C THR A 36 -1.71 -4.19 -9.19
N ALA A 37 -2.83 -4.88 -9.35
CA ALA A 37 -2.90 -6.33 -9.52
C ALA A 37 -3.93 -6.68 -10.62
N GLY A 38 -3.60 -6.29 -11.85
CA GLY A 38 -4.50 -6.37 -13.00
C GLY A 38 -5.24 -5.06 -13.25
N ALA A 39 -6.26 -5.09 -14.11
CA ALA A 39 -6.94 -3.88 -14.59
C ALA A 39 -7.91 -3.24 -13.56
N TYR A 40 -8.40 -4.01 -12.59
CA TYR A 40 -9.50 -3.59 -11.71
C TYR A 40 -9.21 -3.76 -10.22
N PHE A 41 -8.08 -4.36 -9.88
CA PHE A 41 -7.79 -4.76 -8.51
C PHE A 41 -6.43 -4.25 -8.07
N HIS A 42 -6.35 -3.95 -6.79
CA HIS A 42 -5.09 -3.82 -6.08
C HIS A 42 -5.01 -4.93 -5.04
N LEU A 43 -3.78 -5.30 -4.65
CA LEU A 43 -3.53 -6.18 -3.52
C LEU A 43 -2.74 -5.39 -2.48
N GLU A 44 -3.17 -5.49 -1.23
CA GLU A 44 -2.39 -5.00 -0.09
C GLU A 44 -1.80 -6.17 0.69
N ALA A 45 -0.48 -6.16 0.88
CA ALA A 45 0.20 -7.13 1.74
C ALA A 45 0.68 -6.47 3.04
N VAL A 46 0.33 -7.08 4.17
CA VAL A 46 0.76 -6.68 5.51
C VAL A 46 1.58 -7.79 6.12
N VAL A 47 2.85 -7.52 6.44
CA VAL A 47 3.69 -8.42 7.22
C VAL A 47 3.76 -7.91 8.65
N LYS A 48 3.10 -8.62 9.58
CA LYS A 48 3.09 -8.28 11.02
C LYS A 48 3.30 -9.54 11.86
N GLY A 49 4.34 -9.50 12.71
CA GLY A 49 4.83 -10.69 13.40
C GLY A 49 5.17 -11.79 12.38
N ASP A 50 4.55 -12.94 12.58
CA ASP A 50 4.72 -14.13 11.74
C ASP A 50 3.63 -14.26 10.66
N ASN A 51 2.82 -13.25 10.42
CA ASN A 51 1.70 -13.34 9.48
C ASN A 51 1.97 -12.48 8.24
N LEU A 52 1.82 -13.11 7.08
CA LEU A 52 1.55 -12.43 5.82
C LEU A 52 0.04 -12.38 5.63
N THR A 53 -0.54 -11.20 5.76
CA THR A 53 -1.97 -10.97 5.50
C THR A 53 -2.12 -10.25 4.16
N VAL A 54 -3.07 -10.68 3.34
CA VAL A 54 -3.33 -10.11 2.02
C VAL A 54 -4.79 -9.74 1.87
N TYR A 55 -5.03 -8.51 1.41
CA TYR A 55 -6.35 -7.96 1.13
C TYR A 55 -6.51 -7.76 -0.37
N LEU A 56 -7.72 -8.02 -0.86
CA LEU A 56 -8.14 -7.64 -2.21
C LEU A 56 -8.80 -6.26 -2.13
N LEU A 57 -8.33 -5.32 -2.95
CA LEU A 57 -8.89 -3.97 -3.02
C LEU A 57 -9.42 -3.67 -4.43
N ASP A 58 -10.36 -2.74 -4.54
CA ASP A 58 -10.80 -2.18 -5.82
C ASP A 58 -9.84 -1.10 -6.35
N GLY A 59 -10.20 -0.47 -7.48
CA GLY A 59 -9.41 0.60 -8.09
C GLY A 59 -9.32 1.90 -7.27
N ASN A 60 -10.12 2.04 -6.22
CA ASN A 60 -10.05 3.14 -5.26
C ASN A 60 -9.41 2.67 -3.94
N GLU A 61 -8.76 1.51 -3.96
CA GLU A 61 -8.08 0.89 -2.82
C GLU A 61 -9.00 0.60 -1.62
N LYS A 62 -10.29 0.44 -1.88
CA LYS A 62 -11.26 0.01 -0.87
C LYS A 62 -11.21 -1.51 -0.74
N THR A 63 -11.21 -2.00 0.51
CA THR A 63 -11.28 -3.44 0.81
C THR A 63 -12.52 -4.10 0.23
N LEU A 64 -12.31 -5.21 -0.47
CA LEU A 64 -13.34 -6.06 -1.04
C LEU A 64 -13.54 -7.33 -0.20
N SER A 65 -14.75 -7.87 -0.26
CA SER A 65 -15.05 -9.19 0.29
C SER A 65 -14.31 -10.30 -0.48
N ILE A 66 -13.82 -11.30 0.24
CA ILE A 66 -13.18 -12.50 -0.31
C ILE A 66 -14.12 -13.70 -0.41
N ALA A 67 -15.43 -13.49 -0.27
CA ALA A 67 -16.43 -14.55 -0.41
C ALA A 67 -16.32 -15.22 -1.79
N GLY A 68 -16.13 -16.55 -1.81
CA GLY A 68 -15.95 -17.32 -3.04
C GLY A 68 -14.58 -17.12 -3.73
N ALA A 69 -13.69 -16.31 -3.16
CA ALA A 69 -12.35 -16.12 -3.68
C ALA A 69 -11.39 -17.20 -3.16
N THR A 70 -10.32 -17.45 -3.92
CA THR A 70 -9.21 -18.32 -3.50
C THR A 70 -7.88 -17.60 -3.67
N ALA A 71 -6.91 -17.90 -2.82
CA ALA A 71 -5.61 -17.25 -2.84
C ALA A 71 -4.45 -18.26 -2.74
N MET A 72 -3.43 -18.04 -3.57
CA MET A 72 -2.17 -18.80 -3.57
C MET A 72 -1.01 -17.82 -3.47
N ALA A 73 0.07 -18.24 -2.81
CA ALA A 73 1.36 -17.56 -2.90
C ALA A 73 2.46 -18.50 -3.40
N ILE A 74 3.33 -17.95 -4.24
CA ILE A 74 4.67 -18.47 -4.48
C ILE A 74 5.60 -17.69 -3.54
N ILE A 75 6.16 -18.38 -2.55
CA ILE A 75 7.04 -17.78 -1.54
C ILE A 75 8.47 -18.20 -1.83
N GLN A 76 9.34 -17.20 -1.93
CA GLN A 76 10.79 -17.35 -2.05
C GLN A 76 11.46 -17.02 -0.73
N THR A 77 12.34 -17.90 -0.27
CA THR A 77 13.22 -17.68 0.88
C THR A 77 14.55 -17.06 0.45
N VAL A 78 15.31 -16.50 1.41
CA VAL A 78 16.59 -15.83 1.13
C VAL A 78 17.64 -16.78 0.56
N ASP A 79 17.58 -18.07 0.91
CA ASP A 79 18.42 -19.14 0.35
C ASP A 79 18.00 -19.58 -1.08
N GLY A 80 16.98 -18.93 -1.66
CA GLY A 80 16.51 -19.19 -3.01
C GLY A 80 15.47 -20.30 -3.13
N LYS A 81 15.08 -20.99 -2.05
CA LYS A 81 14.02 -22.01 -2.11
C LYS A 81 12.67 -21.36 -2.44
N ILE A 82 11.92 -22.02 -3.33
CA ILE A 82 10.60 -21.60 -3.76
C ILE A 82 9.56 -22.63 -3.31
N SER A 83 8.43 -22.15 -2.79
CA SER A 83 7.29 -22.99 -2.42
C SER A 83 5.99 -22.37 -2.90
N ARG A 84 5.03 -23.20 -3.30
CA ARG A 84 3.68 -22.77 -3.63
C ARG A 84 2.74 -23.19 -2.51
N THR A 85 2.07 -22.24 -1.87
CA THR A 85 1.18 -22.49 -0.74
C THR A 85 -0.16 -21.80 -0.93
N PRO A 86 -1.29 -22.43 -0.55
CA PRO A 86 -2.53 -21.70 -0.39
C PRO A 86 -2.44 -20.72 0.78
N LEU A 87 -3.13 -19.59 0.67
CA LEU A 87 -3.41 -18.73 1.82
C LEU A 87 -4.80 -19.09 2.35
N LYS A 88 -4.96 -19.05 3.67
CA LYS A 88 -6.23 -19.37 4.33
C LYS A 88 -7.09 -18.13 4.45
N ALA A 89 -8.38 -18.21 4.16
CA ALA A 89 -9.31 -17.13 4.47
C ALA A 89 -9.30 -16.87 5.99
N ASN A 90 -9.28 -15.61 6.38
CA ASN A 90 -9.35 -15.17 7.75
C ASN A 90 -10.46 -14.10 7.86
N GLY A 91 -11.67 -14.60 8.09
CA GLY A 91 -12.89 -13.79 8.02
C GLY A 91 -13.34 -13.53 6.59
N LYS A 92 -13.91 -12.33 6.36
CA LYS A 92 -14.57 -11.98 5.09
C LYS A 92 -13.72 -11.11 4.16
N GLU A 93 -12.57 -10.63 4.61
CA GLU A 93 -11.84 -9.55 3.93
C GLU A 93 -10.40 -9.88 3.56
N ASN A 94 -9.80 -10.91 4.18
CA ASN A 94 -8.39 -11.20 3.96
C ASN A 94 -8.04 -12.67 3.97
N PHE A 95 -6.90 -12.93 3.35
CA PHE A 95 -6.21 -14.20 3.40
C PHE A 95 -4.95 -14.09 4.24
N VAL A 96 -4.57 -15.17 4.91
CA VAL A 96 -3.37 -15.22 5.76
C VAL A 96 -2.52 -16.44 5.45
N TYR A 97 -1.21 -16.24 5.50
CA TYR A 97 -0.22 -17.31 5.59
C TYR A 97 0.69 -17.06 6.80
N LYS A 98 0.89 -18.10 7.61
CA LYS A 98 1.81 -18.04 8.75
C LYS A 98 3.23 -18.37 8.30
N LEU A 99 4.07 -17.35 8.34
CA LEU A 99 5.50 -17.44 8.13
C LEU A 99 6.14 -18.13 9.35
N SER A 100 7.15 -18.97 9.09
CA SER A 100 7.94 -19.58 10.17
C SER A 100 9.01 -18.58 10.62
N PRO A 101 9.14 -18.29 11.93
CA PRO A 101 10.18 -17.38 12.43
C PRO A 101 11.60 -17.94 12.24
N ALA A 102 11.75 -19.25 12.02
CA ALA A 102 13.02 -19.89 11.73
C ALA A 102 13.51 -19.69 10.27
N ILE A 103 12.65 -19.17 9.39
CA ILE A 103 12.92 -19.03 7.96
C ILE A 103 13.03 -17.54 7.61
N LYS A 104 14.09 -17.19 6.89
CA LYS A 104 14.24 -15.85 6.30
C LYS A 104 13.59 -15.83 4.92
N TYR A 105 12.62 -14.95 4.74
CA TYR A 105 11.85 -14.82 3.50
C TYR A 105 12.35 -13.64 2.67
N ASN A 106 12.22 -13.74 1.34
CA ASN A 106 12.56 -12.66 0.42
C ASN A 106 11.30 -12.06 -0.18
N LYS A 107 10.53 -12.86 -0.92
CA LYS A 107 9.46 -12.37 -1.78
C LYS A 107 8.24 -13.29 -1.73
N ALA A 108 7.05 -12.72 -1.89
CA ALA A 108 5.83 -13.47 -2.17
C ALA A 108 5.19 -12.97 -3.45
N ILE A 109 4.87 -13.87 -4.39
CA ILE A 109 3.96 -13.57 -5.49
C ILE A 109 2.60 -14.12 -5.09
N VAL A 110 1.63 -13.23 -4.88
CA VAL A 110 0.29 -13.60 -4.46
C VAL A 110 -0.63 -13.53 -5.65
N THR A 111 -1.49 -14.54 -5.80
CA THR A 111 -2.53 -14.61 -6.81
C THR A 111 -3.86 -14.88 -6.13
N ILE A 112 -4.83 -13.99 -6.32
CA ILE A 112 -6.22 -14.13 -5.88
C ILE A 112 -7.11 -14.35 -7.10
N LYS A 113 -7.95 -15.38 -7.06
CA LYS A 113 -9.01 -15.62 -8.05
C LYS A 113 -10.36 -15.31 -7.42
N THR A 114 -11.16 -14.47 -8.08
CA THR A 114 -12.50 -14.09 -7.61
C THR A 114 -13.40 -13.75 -8.79
N GLY A 115 -14.64 -14.25 -8.81
CA GLY A 115 -15.61 -13.94 -9.87
C GLY A 115 -15.09 -14.15 -11.30
N GLY A 116 -14.29 -15.20 -11.54
CA GLY A 116 -13.66 -15.48 -12.83
C GLY A 116 -12.46 -14.59 -13.20
N LYS A 117 -12.15 -13.58 -12.39
CA LYS A 117 -11.00 -12.68 -12.57
C LYS A 117 -9.81 -13.11 -11.71
N THR A 118 -8.62 -12.67 -12.09
CA THR A 118 -7.38 -12.92 -11.35
C THR A 118 -6.70 -11.59 -11.02
N ALA A 119 -6.31 -11.42 -9.75
CA ALA A 119 -5.42 -10.36 -9.28
C ALA A 119 -4.09 -10.98 -8.87
N SER A 120 -2.96 -10.44 -9.33
CA SER A 120 -1.64 -10.96 -8.98
C SER A 120 -0.63 -9.83 -8.78
N ALA A 121 0.15 -9.91 -7.71
CA ALA A 121 1.21 -8.95 -7.40
C ALA A 121 2.35 -9.59 -6.61
N SER A 122 3.52 -8.97 -6.63
CA SER A 122 4.72 -9.45 -5.94
C SER A 122 5.14 -8.49 -4.83
N PHE A 123 5.41 -9.01 -3.63
CA PHE A 123 5.68 -8.25 -2.42
C PHE A 123 7.01 -8.63 -1.80
N ASP A 124 7.72 -7.64 -1.25
CA ASP A 124 8.91 -7.87 -0.43
C ASP A 124 8.48 -8.23 0.99
N LEU A 125 8.90 -9.41 1.47
CA LEU A 125 8.55 -9.90 2.81
C LEU A 125 9.46 -9.36 3.92
N ASN A 126 10.54 -8.67 3.56
CA ASN A 126 11.41 -7.95 4.49
C ASN A 126 10.84 -6.59 4.88
N ARG A 127 9.89 -6.06 4.10
CA ARG A 127 9.22 -4.79 4.37
C ARG A 127 8.18 -4.98 5.48
N LYS A 128 8.34 -4.27 6.60
CA LYS A 128 7.35 -4.28 7.69
C LYS A 128 6.24 -3.25 7.42
N ALA A 129 5.06 -3.51 7.99
CA ALA A 129 3.94 -2.57 7.95
C ALA A 129 4.36 -1.19 8.47
N GLY A 130 3.92 -0.13 7.80
CA GLY A 130 4.28 1.26 8.13
C GLY A 130 5.56 1.81 7.50
N SER A 131 6.31 1.01 6.73
CA SER A 131 7.53 1.48 6.03
C SER A 131 7.28 2.07 4.63
N ALA A 132 6.05 2.47 4.30
CA ALA A 132 5.71 3.03 2.99
C ALA A 132 6.26 4.45 2.86
N LYS A 133 7.49 4.58 2.36
CA LYS A 133 7.88 5.80 1.63
C LYS A 133 7.24 5.72 0.25
N HIS A 134 6.49 6.78 -0.05
CA HIS A 134 5.84 7.07 -1.30
C HIS A 134 6.87 7.04 -2.44
N GLU A 135 6.89 5.96 -3.25
CA GLU A 135 7.58 5.97 -4.54
C GLU A 135 6.58 6.46 -5.59
N THR A 136 6.60 7.78 -5.82
CA THR A 136 5.94 8.37 -7.00
C THR A 136 6.66 7.84 -8.25
N PRO A 137 5.95 7.34 -9.28
CA PRO A 137 6.57 7.10 -10.57
C PRO A 137 7.04 8.45 -11.10
N ALA A 138 8.35 8.59 -11.34
CA ALA A 138 8.91 9.78 -11.96
C ALA A 138 8.30 9.96 -13.36
N HIS A 139 7.33 10.86 -13.49
CA HIS A 139 6.93 11.39 -14.78
C HIS A 139 8.12 12.17 -15.36
N LYS A 140 8.74 11.61 -16.40
CA LYS A 140 9.62 12.38 -17.27
C LYS A 140 8.78 13.41 -18.02
N HIS A 141 9.11 14.68 -17.82
CA HIS A 141 8.75 15.79 -18.72
C HIS A 141 9.54 15.70 -20.02
#